data_AF-A0A1H5SYZ8-F1
#
_entry.id   AF-A0A1H5SYZ8-F1
#
_cell.length_a   1.000
_cell.length_b   1.000
_cell.length_c   1.000
_cell.angle_alpha   90.00
_cell.angle_beta   90.00
_cell.angle_gamma   90.00
#
_symmetry.space_group_name_H-M   'P 1'
#
loop_
_entity.id
_entity.type
_entity.pdbx_description
1 polymer ?
#
loop_
_entity_poly.entity_id
_entity_poly.type
_entity_poly.pdbx_seq_one_letter_code
_entity_poly.pdbx_strand_id
1 'polypeptide(L)'
;MCFSATANFVGSGVLAGLGVATLSQVKNRRELMFASLPILFAAHQFIEGFVWLGLDGYMSQTVAHNMGAAFMLYAQGLLPALIPLSVMLVERTYQRRRRMMPFVVLGMALTLYTLWALAAYPTQVFVRQNSIVYINPMTNFTTVAVLYVIATCGSLFFSDRRDMILFGTANLALVLIVMAVKRYAFTSVWCAYAAVASVIILASFWRSRLKRPFGYTFA
;
A
#
# COMPACT_ATOMS: atom_id res chain seq x y z
N MET A 1 10.10 -9.07 -8.82
CA MET A 1 10.74 -8.78 -7.53
C MET A 1 11.63 -7.56 -7.70
N CYS A 2 11.68 -6.68 -6.71
CA CYS A 2 12.38 -5.39 -6.79
C CYS A 2 13.82 -5.51 -6.30
N PHE A 3 14.69 -5.98 -7.17
CA PHE A 3 16.12 -6.16 -6.89
C PHE A 3 17.00 -5.22 -7.72
N SER A 4 16.41 -4.38 -8.57
CA SER A 4 17.13 -3.42 -9.41
C SER A 4 16.22 -2.28 -9.87
N ALA A 5 16.81 -1.17 -10.30
CA ALA A 5 16.09 -0.05 -10.91
C ALA A 5 15.21 -0.49 -12.08
N THR A 6 15.75 -1.33 -12.99
CA THR A 6 15.01 -1.85 -14.14
C THR A 6 13.78 -2.66 -13.72
N ALA A 7 13.92 -3.56 -12.74
CA ALA A 7 12.80 -4.34 -12.25
C ALA A 7 11.70 -3.45 -11.66
N ASN A 8 12.10 -2.37 -10.98
CA ASN A 8 11.19 -1.40 -10.40
C ASN A 8 10.43 -0.61 -11.49
N PHE A 9 11.13 -0.10 -12.50
CA PHE A 9 10.47 0.64 -13.59
C PHE A 9 9.53 -0.24 -14.42
N VAL A 10 9.93 -1.48 -14.72
CA VAL A 10 9.05 -2.44 -15.41
C VAL A 10 7.83 -2.77 -14.55
N GLY A 11 8.03 -3.06 -13.25
CA GLY A 11 6.94 -3.31 -12.31
C GLY A 11 5.98 -2.12 -12.21
N SER A 12 6.51 -0.91 -12.14
CA SER A 12 5.74 0.34 -12.17
C SER A 12 4.89 0.44 -13.44
N GLY A 13 5.45 0.17 -14.62
CA GLY A 13 4.71 0.21 -15.88
C GLY A 13 3.53 -0.76 -15.90
N VAL A 14 3.75 -2.00 -15.44
CA VAL A 14 2.67 -3.00 -15.32
C VAL A 14 1.58 -2.56 -14.34
N LEU A 15 1.96 -2.09 -13.15
CA LEU A 15 1.03 -1.60 -12.14
C LEU A 15 0.24 -0.38 -12.63
N ALA A 16 0.90 0.53 -13.36
CA ALA A 16 0.24 1.70 -13.96
C ALA A 16 -0.82 1.27 -14.97
N GLY A 17 -0.51 0.30 -15.84
CA GLY A 17 -1.47 -0.28 -16.78
C GLY A 17 -2.68 -0.91 -16.06
N LEU A 18 -2.45 -1.71 -15.03
CA LEU A 18 -3.52 -2.28 -14.20
C LEU A 18 -4.35 -1.19 -13.50
N GLY A 19 -3.72 -0.11 -13.06
CA GLY A 19 -4.38 1.02 -12.42
C GLY A 19 -5.24 1.83 -13.37
N VAL A 20 -4.75 2.15 -14.57
CA VAL A 20 -5.54 2.80 -15.61
C VAL A 20 -6.74 1.93 -15.99
N ALA A 21 -6.52 0.63 -16.18
CA ALA A 21 -7.59 -0.33 -16.46
C ALA A 21 -8.62 -0.36 -15.33
N THR A 22 -8.20 -0.37 -14.06
CA THR A 22 -9.10 -0.36 -12.90
C THR A 22 -9.89 0.94 -12.81
N LEU A 23 -9.23 2.09 -12.95
CA LEU A 23 -9.87 3.42 -12.91
C LEU A 23 -10.89 3.60 -14.03
N SER A 24 -10.64 3.05 -15.23
CA SER A 24 -11.60 3.08 -16.35
C SER A 24 -12.94 2.38 -16.03
N GLN A 25 -12.97 1.49 -15.03
CA GLN A 25 -14.17 0.79 -14.59
C GLN A 25 -14.92 1.51 -13.46
N VAL A 26 -14.41 2.65 -12.97
CA VAL A 26 -15.06 3.41 -11.89
C VAL A 26 -16.36 4.02 -12.38
N LYS A 27 -17.45 3.73 -11.67
CA LYS A 27 -18.79 4.28 -11.95
C LYS A 27 -19.26 5.29 -10.90
N ASN A 28 -18.56 5.37 -9.75
CA ASN A 28 -18.92 6.23 -8.63
C ASN A 28 -17.68 6.79 -7.94
N ARG A 29 -17.71 8.06 -7.50
CA ARG A 29 -16.60 8.71 -6.80
C ARG A 29 -16.14 7.96 -5.55
N ARG A 30 -17.04 7.25 -4.88
CA ARG A 30 -16.74 6.42 -3.70
C ARG A 30 -15.78 5.25 -3.99
N GLU A 31 -15.69 4.84 -5.26
CA GLU A 31 -14.79 3.76 -5.69
C GLU A 31 -13.40 4.26 -6.08
N LEU A 32 -13.23 5.57 -6.30
CA LEU A 32 -11.99 6.17 -6.84
C LEU A 32 -10.77 5.85 -5.99
N MET A 33 -10.84 6.06 -4.67
CA MET A 33 -9.70 5.84 -3.78
C MET A 33 -9.24 4.38 -3.76
N PHE A 34 -10.18 3.44 -3.80
CA PHE A 34 -9.83 2.02 -3.84
C PHE A 34 -9.31 1.62 -5.23
N ALA A 35 -9.92 2.15 -6.29
CA ALA A 35 -9.51 1.92 -7.67
C ALA A 35 -8.14 2.55 -8.02
N SER A 36 -7.71 3.58 -7.30
CA SER A 36 -6.42 4.24 -7.50
C SER A 36 -5.26 3.52 -6.82
N LEU A 37 -5.51 2.53 -5.95
CA LEU A 37 -4.45 1.78 -5.26
C LEU A 37 -3.37 1.24 -6.20
N PRO A 38 -3.68 0.64 -7.37
CA PRO A 38 -2.64 0.17 -8.29
C PRO A 38 -1.78 1.30 -8.89
N ILE A 39 -2.37 2.48 -9.16
CA ILE A 39 -1.60 3.66 -9.61
C ILE A 39 -0.67 4.13 -8.50
N LEU A 40 -1.14 4.14 -7.26
CA LEU A 40 -0.33 4.53 -6.12
C LEU A 40 0.80 3.53 -5.86
N PHE A 41 0.55 2.23 -6.03
CA PHE A 41 1.61 1.21 -6.01
C PHE A 41 2.59 1.39 -7.16
N ALA A 42 2.14 1.77 -8.36
CA ALA A 42 3.01 2.08 -9.47
C ALA A 42 3.93 3.27 -9.16
N ALA A 43 3.38 4.36 -8.63
CA ALA A 43 4.16 5.52 -8.22
C ALA A 43 5.18 5.17 -7.13
N HIS A 44 4.77 4.38 -6.15
CA HIS A 44 5.66 3.89 -5.09
C HIS A 44 6.81 3.05 -5.64
N GLN A 45 6.50 2.18 -6.62
CA GLN A 45 7.49 1.36 -7.30
C GLN A 45 8.46 2.17 -8.15
N PHE A 46 7.95 3.19 -8.84
CA PHE A 46 8.74 4.12 -9.63
C PHE A 46 9.76 4.87 -8.76
N ILE A 47 9.33 5.39 -7.61
CA ILE A 47 10.18 6.08 -6.65
C ILE A 47 11.32 5.16 -6.18
N GLU A 48 11.03 3.91 -5.85
CA GLU A 48 12.06 2.94 -5.44
C GLU A 48 13.09 2.69 -6.56
N GLY A 49 12.69 2.79 -7.83
CA GLY A 49 13.61 2.73 -8.97
C GLY A 49 14.68 3.83 -8.93
N PHE A 50 14.31 5.04 -8.53
CA PHE A 50 15.28 6.13 -8.34
C PHE A 50 16.14 5.95 -7.08
N VAL A 51 15.61 5.29 -6.04
CA VAL A 51 16.43 4.90 -4.89
C VAL A 51 17.57 3.99 -5.34
N TRP A 52 17.28 2.98 -6.16
CA TRP A 52 18.31 2.13 -6.76
C TRP A 52 19.32 2.93 -7.58
N LEU A 53 18.87 3.83 -8.48
CA LEU A 53 19.80 4.64 -9.29
C LEU A 53 20.75 5.47 -8.44
N GLY A 54 20.30 6.02 -7.32
CA GLY A 54 21.17 6.75 -6.39
C GLY A 54 22.11 5.83 -5.60
N LEU A 55 21.64 4.66 -5.16
CA LEU A 55 22.48 3.69 -4.42
C LEU A 55 23.53 3.00 -5.31
N ASP A 56 23.22 2.80 -6.59
CA ASP A 56 24.13 2.20 -7.59
C ASP A 56 25.14 3.23 -8.16
N GLY A 57 25.06 4.50 -7.73
CA GLY A 57 25.97 5.56 -8.15
C GLY A 57 25.67 6.20 -9.51
N TYR A 58 24.57 5.83 -10.17
CA TYR A 58 24.10 6.49 -11.40
C TYR A 58 23.49 7.88 -11.13
N MET A 59 23.07 8.15 -9.89
CA MET A 59 22.57 9.45 -9.42
C MET A 59 23.21 9.83 -8.07
N SER A 60 23.01 11.07 -7.64
CA SER A 60 23.59 11.54 -6.37
C SER A 60 22.95 10.86 -5.15
N GLN A 61 23.71 10.76 -4.06
CA GLN A 61 23.22 10.23 -2.79
C GLN A 61 22.01 11.03 -2.24
N THR A 62 21.94 12.32 -2.57
CA THR A 62 20.79 13.19 -2.25
C THR A 62 19.51 12.68 -2.91
N VAL A 63 19.58 12.17 -4.14
CA VAL A 63 18.42 11.56 -4.82
C VAL A 63 18.00 10.28 -4.09
N ALA A 64 18.94 9.39 -3.76
CA ALA A 64 18.62 8.17 -3.00
C ALA A 64 17.92 8.50 -1.67
N HIS A 65 18.42 9.49 -0.94
CA HIS A 65 17.83 9.94 0.32
C HIS A 65 16.42 10.50 0.13
N ASN A 66 16.23 11.45 -0.79
CA ASN A 66 14.93 12.11 -1.01
C ASN A 66 13.87 11.13 -1.53
N MET A 67 14.26 10.24 -2.45
CA MET A 67 13.37 9.19 -2.97
C MET A 67 13.08 8.14 -1.91
N GLY A 68 14.06 7.80 -1.05
CA GLY A 68 13.84 6.90 0.07
C GLY A 68 12.89 7.47 1.13
N ALA A 69 12.98 8.77 1.40
CA ALA A 69 12.04 9.48 2.25
C ALA A 69 10.63 9.49 1.65
N ALA A 70 10.48 9.77 0.35
CA ALA A 70 9.20 9.71 -0.36
C ALA A 70 8.61 8.29 -0.34
N PHE A 71 9.46 7.27 -0.53
CA PHE A 71 9.08 5.86 -0.45
C PHE A 71 8.51 5.51 0.93
N MET A 72 9.18 5.92 2.00
CA MET A 72 8.73 5.69 3.38
C MET A 72 7.47 6.49 3.74
N LEU A 73 7.37 7.73 3.27
CA LEU A 73 6.20 8.57 3.49
C LEU A 73 4.95 7.92 2.91
N TYR A 74 5.03 7.34 1.72
CA TYR A 74 3.90 6.59 1.17
C TYR A 74 3.64 5.30 1.96
N ALA A 75 4.67 4.44 2.12
CA ALA A 75 4.51 3.10 2.67
C ALA A 75 4.09 3.09 4.15
N GLN A 76 4.72 3.89 4.99
CA GLN A 76 4.48 3.92 6.42
C GLN A 76 3.59 5.09 6.83
N GLY A 77 3.74 6.24 6.15
CA GLY A 77 2.96 7.44 6.44
C GLY A 77 1.51 7.35 5.96
N LEU A 78 1.29 7.24 4.65
CA LEU A 78 -0.04 7.42 4.06
C LEU A 78 -0.90 6.15 4.05
N LEU A 79 -0.29 5.00 3.81
CA LEU A 79 -0.99 3.74 3.63
C LEU A 79 -1.88 3.29 4.82
N PRO A 80 -1.49 3.49 6.11
CA PRO A 80 -2.34 3.13 7.26
C PRO A 80 -3.69 3.84 7.26
N ALA A 81 -3.76 5.10 6.82
CA ALA A 81 -5.02 5.83 6.68
C ALA A 81 -5.74 5.51 5.38
N LEU A 82 -4.98 5.38 4.28
CA LEU A 82 -5.52 5.25 2.94
C LEU A 82 -6.33 3.96 2.75
N ILE A 83 -5.81 2.82 3.22
CA ILE A 83 -6.49 1.52 3.09
C ILE A 83 -7.85 1.51 3.79
N PRO A 84 -7.96 1.70 5.12
CA PRO A 84 -9.26 1.63 5.81
C PRO A 84 -10.23 2.71 5.31
N LEU A 85 -9.75 3.90 4.94
CA LEU A 85 -10.59 4.95 4.36
C LEU A 85 -11.15 4.53 3.00
N SER A 86 -10.33 3.93 2.13
CA SER A 86 -10.78 3.44 0.82
C SER A 86 -11.84 2.33 0.96
N VAL A 87 -11.67 1.41 1.92
CA VAL A 87 -12.65 0.36 2.22
C VAL A 87 -13.96 0.96 2.74
N MET A 88 -13.87 1.89 3.70
CA MET A 88 -15.04 2.58 4.25
C MET A 88 -15.85 3.29 3.16
N LEU A 89 -15.20 3.95 2.20
CA LEU A 89 -15.91 4.67 1.13
C LEU A 89 -16.66 3.73 0.18
N VAL A 90 -16.09 2.55 -0.11
CA VAL A 90 -16.71 1.53 -0.98
C VAL A 90 -17.88 0.81 -0.31
N GLU A 91 -17.95 0.83 1.03
CA GLU A 91 -19.07 0.23 1.76
C GLU A 91 -20.40 0.96 1.50
N ARG A 92 -21.46 0.16 1.30
CA ARG A 92 -22.75 0.65 0.78
C ARG A 92 -23.68 1.23 1.83
N THR A 93 -23.67 0.67 3.04
CA THR A 93 -24.61 1.02 4.11
C THR A 93 -23.90 1.75 5.23
N TYR A 94 -24.62 2.64 5.92
CA TYR A 94 -24.10 3.40 7.06
C TYR A 94 -23.54 2.50 8.17
N GLN A 95 -24.24 1.41 8.50
CA GLN A 95 -23.78 0.47 9.53
C GLN A 95 -22.43 -0.17 9.17
N ARG A 96 -22.21 -0.53 7.90
CA ARG A 96 -20.94 -1.10 7.43
C ARG A 96 -19.81 -0.08 7.48
N ARG A 97 -20.07 1.16 7.09
CA ARG A 97 -19.10 2.27 7.21
C ARG A 97 -18.70 2.51 8.65
N ARG A 98 -19.67 2.50 9.56
CA ARG A 98 -19.43 2.68 10.99
C ARG A 98 -18.55 1.56 11.58
N ARG A 99 -18.65 0.32 11.07
CA ARG A 99 -17.73 -0.77 11.44
C ARG A 99 -16.27 -0.51 11.02
N MET A 100 -16.05 0.31 9.98
CA MET A 100 -14.70 0.67 9.51
C MET A 100 -14.07 1.82 10.31
N MET A 101 -14.88 2.63 11.00
CA MET A 101 -14.41 3.82 11.73
C MET A 101 -13.26 3.55 12.71
N PRO A 102 -13.27 2.49 13.54
CA PRO A 102 -12.15 2.21 14.45
C PRO A 102 -10.82 2.02 13.70
N PHE A 103 -10.85 1.35 12.54
CA PHE A 103 -9.66 1.15 11.70
C PHE A 103 -9.21 2.43 11.02
N VAL A 104 -10.15 3.30 10.61
CA VAL A 104 -9.83 4.62 10.05
C VAL A 104 -9.18 5.50 11.11
N VAL A 105 -9.74 5.55 12.32
CA VAL A 105 -9.17 6.35 13.43
C VAL A 105 -7.79 5.84 13.80
N LEU A 106 -7.62 4.52 13.94
CA LEU A 106 -6.31 3.91 14.21
C LEU A 106 -5.32 4.21 13.07
N GLY A 107 -5.74 4.05 11.82
CA GLY A 107 -4.93 4.34 10.64
C GLY A 107 -4.48 5.80 10.59
N MET A 108 -5.39 6.74 10.83
CA MET A 108 -5.08 8.17 10.91
C MET A 108 -4.12 8.49 12.04
N ALA A 109 -4.30 7.91 13.22
CA ALA A 109 -3.38 8.10 14.35
C ALA A 109 -1.97 7.58 14.02
N LEU A 110 -1.88 6.40 13.39
CA LEU A 110 -0.61 5.85 12.92
C LEU A 110 0.03 6.70 11.84
N THR A 111 -0.75 7.24 10.90
CA THR A 111 -0.28 8.18 9.88
C THR A 111 0.33 9.43 10.52
N LEU A 112 -0.36 10.04 11.50
CA LEU A 112 0.18 11.23 12.18
C LEU A 112 1.47 10.91 12.95
N TYR A 113 1.49 9.79 13.68
CA TYR A 113 2.67 9.32 14.40
C TYR A 113 3.86 9.06 13.47
N THR A 114 3.64 8.36 12.36
CA THR A 114 4.69 8.02 11.39
C THR A 114 5.19 9.25 10.64
N LEU A 115 4.31 10.18 10.26
CA LEU A 115 4.73 11.46 9.66
C LEU A 115 5.61 12.27 10.62
N TRP A 116 5.24 12.36 11.89
CA TRP A 116 6.09 12.97 12.91
C TRP A 116 7.43 12.23 13.03
N ALA A 117 7.43 10.90 13.10
CA ALA A 117 8.63 10.08 13.21
C ALA A 117 9.59 10.25 12.01
N LEU A 118 9.05 10.34 10.79
CA LEU A 118 9.83 10.56 9.57
C LEU A 118 10.40 11.98 9.49
N ALA A 119 9.72 12.97 10.07
CA ALA A 119 10.20 14.34 10.14
C ALA A 119 11.23 14.56 11.25
N ALA A 120 11.07 13.89 12.40
CA ALA A 120 11.88 14.10 13.59
C ALA A 120 13.15 13.23 13.64
N TYR A 121 13.17 12.08 12.95
CA TYR A 121 14.27 11.12 13.01
C TYR A 121 14.81 10.77 11.63
N PRO A 122 16.14 10.70 11.47
CA PRO A 122 16.76 10.40 10.19
C PRO A 122 16.42 8.97 9.74
N THR A 123 16.10 8.84 8.47
CA THR A 123 15.86 7.56 7.82
C THR A 123 17.16 7.06 7.19
N GLN A 124 17.58 5.85 7.55
CA GLN A 124 18.70 5.18 6.91
C GLN A 124 18.22 4.33 5.74
N VAL A 125 18.91 4.47 4.60
CA VAL A 125 18.62 3.75 3.37
C VAL A 125 19.91 3.11 2.87
N PHE A 126 19.95 1.80 2.76
CA PHE A 126 21.13 1.07 2.29
C PHE A 126 20.77 -0.29 1.67
N VAL A 127 21.67 -0.84 0.86
CA VAL A 127 21.48 -2.15 0.23
C VAL A 127 21.97 -3.27 1.16
N ARG A 128 21.17 -4.32 1.29
CA ARG A 128 21.55 -5.56 1.97
C ARG A 128 21.05 -6.76 1.17
N GLN A 129 21.97 -7.60 0.68
CA GLN A 129 21.66 -8.84 -0.05
C GLN A 129 20.64 -8.63 -1.19
N ASN A 130 20.91 -7.65 -2.06
CA ASN A 130 20.09 -7.26 -3.22
C ASN A 130 18.71 -6.64 -2.90
N SER A 131 18.43 -6.29 -1.64
CA SER A 131 17.22 -5.54 -1.27
C SER A 131 17.60 -4.22 -0.60
N ILE A 132 16.78 -3.18 -0.81
CA ILE A 132 16.91 -1.91 -0.11
C ILE A 132 16.27 -2.03 1.27
N VAL A 133 17.02 -1.67 2.31
CA VAL A 133 16.57 -1.64 3.69
C VAL A 133 16.33 -0.19 4.10
N TYR A 134 15.17 0.05 4.70
CA TYR A 134 14.75 1.33 5.25
C TYR A 134 14.63 1.21 6.76
N ILE A 135 15.41 2.00 7.52
CA ILE A 135 15.37 2.01 8.98
C ILE A 135 15.08 3.40 9.48
N ASN A 136 13.99 3.53 10.25
CA ASN A 136 13.72 4.70 11.07
C ASN A 136 13.49 4.22 12.52
N PRO A 137 14.18 4.82 13.51
CA PRO A 137 14.17 4.33 14.88
C PRO A 137 12.77 4.35 15.52
N MET A 138 11.91 5.30 15.12
CA MET A 138 10.59 5.46 15.73
C MET A 138 9.48 4.68 15.02
N THR A 139 9.70 4.25 13.77
CA THR A 139 8.70 3.43 13.05
C THR A 139 9.00 1.94 13.10
N ASN A 140 10.24 1.54 13.43
CA ASN A 140 10.67 0.14 13.47
C ASN A 140 10.27 -0.62 14.75
N PHE A 141 9.35 -0.08 15.55
CA PHE A 141 8.83 -0.78 16.73
C PHE A 141 7.81 -1.86 16.33
N THR A 142 7.88 -3.02 17.00
CA THR A 142 6.94 -4.13 16.76
C THR A 142 5.49 -3.71 17.02
N THR A 143 5.24 -2.86 18.03
CA THR A 143 3.92 -2.31 18.32
C THR A 143 3.35 -1.52 17.14
N VAL A 144 4.16 -0.67 16.49
CA VAL A 144 3.74 0.11 15.32
C VAL A 144 3.39 -0.83 14.17
N ALA A 145 4.21 -1.86 13.92
CA ALA A 145 3.94 -2.87 12.90
C ALA A 145 2.63 -3.64 13.16
N VAL A 146 2.37 -4.06 14.40
CA VAL A 146 1.13 -4.76 14.77
C VAL A 146 -0.08 -3.86 14.58
N LEU A 147 -0.04 -2.62 15.07
CA LEU A 147 -1.14 -1.66 14.90
C LEU A 147 -1.38 -1.34 13.41
N TYR A 148 -0.30 -1.23 12.62
CA TYR A 148 -0.38 -1.04 11.17
C TYR A 148 -1.13 -2.19 10.48
N VAL A 149 -0.79 -3.44 10.83
CA VAL A 149 -1.46 -4.63 10.28
C VAL A 149 -2.93 -4.65 10.70
N ILE A 150 -3.23 -4.34 11.96
CA ILE A 150 -4.62 -4.25 12.44
C ILE A 150 -5.40 -3.18 11.65
N ALA A 151 -4.84 -1.98 11.45
CA ALA A 151 -5.51 -0.90 10.72
C ALA A 151 -5.76 -1.27 9.26
N THR A 152 -4.75 -1.80 8.57
CA THR A 152 -4.81 -2.09 7.14
C THR A 152 -5.56 -3.39 6.84
N CYS A 153 -5.18 -4.51 7.46
CA CYS A 153 -5.82 -5.82 7.25
C CYS A 153 -7.18 -5.93 7.94
N GLY A 154 -7.34 -5.36 9.14
CA GLY A 154 -8.58 -5.47 9.91
C GLY A 154 -9.79 -4.92 9.16
N SER A 155 -9.66 -3.74 8.54
CA SER A 155 -10.73 -3.16 7.71
C SER A 155 -11.20 -4.09 6.57
N LEU A 156 -10.28 -4.86 6.00
CA LEU A 156 -10.55 -5.74 4.86
C LEU A 156 -11.32 -7.00 5.27
N PHE A 157 -10.99 -7.57 6.42
CA PHE A 157 -11.67 -8.75 6.97
C PHE A 157 -13.09 -8.45 7.47
N PHE A 158 -13.33 -7.23 7.94
CA PHE A 158 -14.66 -6.80 8.41
C PHE A 158 -15.57 -6.33 7.26
N SER A 159 -15.10 -6.33 6.01
CA SER A 159 -15.93 -6.06 4.83
C SER A 159 -16.77 -7.29 4.47
N ASP A 160 -18.06 -7.10 4.15
CA ASP A 160 -18.95 -8.18 3.71
C ASP A 160 -18.66 -8.65 2.27
N ARG A 161 -17.67 -8.06 1.58
CA ARG A 161 -17.29 -8.43 0.21
C ARG A 161 -16.19 -9.48 0.21
N ARG A 162 -16.46 -10.64 -0.39
CA ARG A 162 -15.48 -11.73 -0.56
C ARG A 162 -14.17 -11.26 -1.22
N ASP A 163 -14.25 -10.32 -2.17
CA ASP A 163 -13.06 -9.78 -2.84
C ASP A 163 -12.17 -8.97 -1.88
N MET A 164 -12.78 -8.26 -0.90
CA MET A 164 -12.05 -7.50 0.11
C MET A 164 -11.41 -8.42 1.14
N ILE A 165 -12.13 -9.48 1.55
CA ILE A 165 -11.57 -10.51 2.42
C ILE A 165 -10.40 -11.22 1.72
N LEU A 166 -10.52 -11.57 0.44
CA LEU A 166 -9.42 -12.17 -0.32
C LEU A 166 -8.20 -11.25 -0.37
N PHE A 167 -8.40 -9.95 -0.60
CA PHE A 167 -7.35 -8.94 -0.55
C PHE A 167 -6.70 -8.86 0.85
N GLY A 168 -7.50 -8.86 1.91
CA GLY A 168 -7.03 -8.90 3.30
C GLY A 168 -6.24 -10.15 3.65
N THR A 169 -6.71 -11.33 3.20
CA THR A 169 -6.00 -12.60 3.38
C THR A 169 -4.68 -12.62 2.64
N ALA A 170 -4.64 -12.14 1.39
CA ALA A 170 -3.40 -12.02 0.63
C ALA A 170 -2.40 -11.08 1.34
N ASN A 171 -2.87 -9.96 1.88
CA ASN A 171 -2.05 -9.01 2.62
C ASN A 171 -1.50 -9.62 3.93
N LEU A 172 -2.36 -10.27 4.71
CA LEU A 172 -1.97 -10.91 5.97
C LEU A 172 -0.96 -12.05 5.73
N ALA A 173 -1.23 -12.90 4.73
CA ALA A 173 -0.32 -13.98 4.35
C ALA A 173 1.05 -13.43 3.93
N LEU A 174 1.08 -12.34 3.14
CA LEU A 174 2.32 -11.67 2.79
C LEU A 174 3.09 -11.20 4.02
N VAL A 175 2.43 -10.46 4.91
CA VAL A 175 3.07 -9.93 6.12
C VAL A 175 3.66 -11.07 6.95
N LEU A 176 2.92 -12.17 7.14
CA LEU A 176 3.40 -13.34 7.87
C LEU A 176 4.59 -14.01 7.17
N ILE A 177 4.53 -14.18 5.85
CA ILE A 177 5.65 -14.74 5.06
C ILE A 177 6.89 -13.85 5.18
N VAL A 178 6.74 -12.52 5.09
CA VAL A 178 7.86 -11.58 5.22
C VAL A 178 8.45 -11.61 6.63
N MET A 179 7.59 -11.68 7.65
CA MET A 179 8.04 -11.82 9.05
C MET A 179 8.78 -13.15 9.29
N ALA A 180 8.34 -14.24 8.66
CA ALA A 180 8.91 -15.58 8.85
C ALA A 180 10.18 -15.82 8.01
N VAL A 181 10.20 -15.36 6.75
CA VAL A 181 11.22 -15.76 5.78
C VAL A 181 12.43 -14.83 5.85
N LYS A 182 12.29 -13.50 5.72
CA LYS A 182 13.41 -12.54 5.80
C LYS A 182 12.92 -11.09 5.96
N ARG A 183 13.02 -10.50 7.17
CA ARG A 183 12.68 -9.07 7.39
C ARG A 183 13.43 -8.08 6.48
N TYR A 184 14.62 -8.42 5.98
CA TYR A 184 15.40 -7.54 5.10
C TYR A 184 14.94 -7.55 3.62
N ALA A 185 14.18 -8.55 3.19
CA ALA A 185 13.64 -8.63 1.82
C ALA A 185 12.21 -8.04 1.71
N PHE A 186 11.78 -7.29 2.74
CA PHE A 186 10.43 -6.74 2.87
C PHE A 186 9.99 -6.00 1.60
N THR A 187 10.87 -5.17 1.06
CA THR A 187 10.60 -4.33 -0.10
C THR A 187 10.40 -5.15 -1.38
N SER A 188 11.26 -6.14 -1.64
CA SER A 188 11.18 -6.98 -2.84
C SER A 188 9.96 -7.91 -2.84
N VAL A 189 9.52 -8.36 -1.66
CA VAL A 189 8.30 -9.16 -1.47
C VAL A 189 7.04 -8.29 -1.59
N TRP A 190 7.10 -7.06 -1.09
CA TRP A 190 6.01 -6.09 -1.20
C TRP A 190 5.64 -5.79 -2.65
N CYS A 191 6.62 -5.69 -3.55
CA CYS A 191 6.35 -5.49 -4.97
C CYS A 191 5.56 -6.64 -5.62
N ALA A 192 5.92 -7.87 -5.30
CA ALA A 192 5.19 -9.04 -5.80
C ALA A 192 3.75 -9.03 -5.29
N TYR A 193 3.56 -8.63 -4.03
CA TYR A 193 2.23 -8.40 -3.49
C TYR A 193 1.48 -7.27 -4.19
N ALA A 194 2.09 -6.12 -4.45
CA ALA A 194 1.44 -5.00 -5.13
C ALA A 194 0.87 -5.42 -6.49
N ALA A 195 1.55 -6.30 -7.21
CA ALA A 195 1.05 -6.89 -8.45
C ALA A 195 -0.18 -7.79 -8.21
N VAL A 196 -0.10 -8.73 -7.27
CA VAL A 196 -1.21 -9.63 -6.91
C VAL A 196 -2.43 -8.83 -6.43
N ALA A 197 -2.21 -7.89 -5.52
CA ALA A 197 -3.16 -6.92 -5.01
C ALA A 197 -3.87 -6.17 -6.16
N SER A 198 -3.10 -5.63 -7.10
CA SER A 198 -3.65 -4.89 -8.25
C SER A 198 -4.50 -5.75 -9.17
N VAL A 199 -4.10 -7.01 -9.40
CA VAL A 199 -4.90 -7.97 -10.18
C VAL A 199 -6.19 -8.33 -9.46
N ILE A 200 -6.16 -8.58 -8.14
CA ILE A 200 -7.36 -8.85 -7.33
C ILE A 200 -8.33 -7.66 -7.41
N ILE A 201 -7.83 -6.44 -7.28
CA ILE A 201 -8.64 -5.22 -7.38
C ILE A 201 -9.28 -5.14 -8.77
N LEU A 202 -8.52 -5.24 -9.86
CA LEU A 202 -9.05 -5.19 -11.22
C LEU A 202 -10.10 -6.28 -11.47
N ALA A 203 -9.80 -7.53 -11.06
CA ALA A 203 -10.72 -8.65 -11.19
C ALA A 203 -12.03 -8.41 -10.43
N SER A 204 -11.99 -7.80 -9.25
CA SER A 204 -13.20 -7.43 -8.49
C SER A 204 -14.06 -6.41 -9.25
N PHE A 205 -13.44 -5.46 -9.97
CA PHE A 205 -14.15 -4.49 -10.80
C PHE A 205 -14.80 -5.15 -12.01
N TRP A 206 -14.09 -6.05 -12.69
CA TRP A 206 -14.65 -6.81 -13.81
C TRP A 206 -15.81 -7.72 -13.41
N ARG A 207 -15.66 -8.49 -12.32
CA ARG A 207 -16.73 -9.39 -11.82
C ARG A 207 -17.99 -8.65 -11.41
N SER A 208 -17.85 -7.44 -10.91
CA SER A 208 -18.98 -6.63 -10.47
C SER A 208 -19.52 -5.66 -11.52
N ARG A 209 -18.97 -5.68 -12.75
CA ARG A 209 -19.33 -4.75 -13.84
C ARG A 209 -20.82 -4.74 -14.14
N LEU A 210 -21.45 -5.91 -14.22
CA LEU A 210 -22.89 -6.06 -14.49
C LEU A 210 -23.79 -5.63 -13.32
N LYS A 211 -23.22 -5.49 -12.11
CA LYS A 211 -23.96 -5.13 -10.89
C LYS A 211 -23.78 -3.66 -10.50
N ARG A 212 -23.09 -2.86 -11.33
CA ARG A 212 -22.75 -1.45 -11.08
C ARG A 212 -23.56 -0.52 -12.01
N PRO A 213 -23.92 0.70 -11.56
CA PRO A 213 -23.52 1.33 -10.30
C PRO A 213 -24.25 0.73 -9.09
N PHE A 214 -23.57 0.66 -7.95
CA PHE A 214 -24.19 0.20 -6.72
C PHE A 214 -25.12 1.28 -6.14
N GLY A 215 -26.31 0.87 -5.67
CA GLY A 215 -27.14 1.70 -4.81
C GLY A 215 -26.41 1.92 -3.48
N TYR A 216 -26.05 3.18 -3.21
CA TYR A 216 -25.51 3.58 -1.92
C TYR A 216 -26.65 4.15 -1.08
N THR A 217 -26.94 3.56 0.07
CA THR A 217 -27.92 4.14 0.98
C THR A 217 -27.28 5.36 1.65
N PHE A 218 -27.92 6.51 1.47
CA PHE A 218 -27.66 7.68 2.30
C PHE A 218 -28.44 7.46 3.59
N ALA A 219 -27.73 7.50 4.70
CA ALA A 219 -28.31 7.76 6.01
C ALA A 219 -28.15 9.25 6.26
#